data_AF-A0A9E1N6X3-F1
#
_entry.id   AF-A0A9E1N6X3-F1
#
_cell.length_a   1.000
_cell.length_b   1.000
_cell.length_c   1.000
_cell.angle_alpha   90.00
_cell.angle_beta   90.00
_cell.angle_gamma   90.00
#
_symmetry.space_group_name_H-M   'P 1'
#
loop_
_entity.id
_entity.type
_entity.pdbx_description
1 polymer ?
#
loop_
_entity_poly.entity_id
_entity_poly.type
_entity_poly.pdbx_seq_one_letter_code
_entity_poly.pdbx_strand_id
1 'polypeptide(L)'
;MQFTEDHVQQGGRVAVLITDIGNDIMYGVSETSLIDCLDTLIEKALRWNAEVFVTSIHVDVSKDLGKTSFRLLKAIFYPKSLVTYDQADSSVKRVNQYLQEKSDQNEGVHLLSGLGAYSGMDKIHFSMWKSHIAWSYVANEMLLALDVVPAGKIGLGSVVISLCGNLKRLIVSDMLRIIKKSKDFF
;
A
#
# COMPACT_ATOMS: atom_id res chain seq x y z
N MET A 1 9.97 -4.78 16.55
CA MET A 1 11.36 -4.76 16.06
C MET A 1 12.16 -5.93 16.63
N GLN A 2 12.22 -6.12 17.96
CA GLN A 2 12.90 -7.27 18.60
C GLN A 2 12.57 -8.63 17.95
N PHE A 3 11.28 -8.94 17.76
CA PHE A 3 10.84 -10.19 17.13
C PHE A 3 11.37 -10.41 15.70
N THR A 4 11.46 -9.34 14.90
CA THR A 4 11.97 -9.41 13.53
C THR A 4 13.47 -9.65 13.52
N GLU A 5 14.20 -8.97 14.41
CA GLU A 5 15.64 -9.16 14.58
C GLU A 5 15.96 -10.57 15.06
N ASP A 6 15.19 -11.10 16.02
CA ASP A 6 15.34 -12.47 16.51
C ASP A 6 15.05 -13.51 15.40
N HIS A 7 14.04 -13.26 14.55
CA HIS A 7 13.70 -14.15 13.43
C HIS A 7 14.81 -14.17 12.36
N VAL A 8 15.37 -13.02 12.03
CA VAL A 8 16.50 -12.89 11.09
C VAL A 8 17.74 -13.58 11.65
N GLN A 9 18.03 -13.41 12.94
CA GLN A 9 19.16 -14.10 13.60
C GLN A 9 19.00 -15.63 13.58
N GLN A 10 17.78 -16.14 13.53
CA GLN A 10 17.47 -17.56 13.38
C GLN A 10 17.48 -18.05 11.92
N GLY A 11 17.91 -17.21 10.96
CA GLY A 11 17.99 -17.54 9.53
C GLY A 11 16.67 -17.38 8.78
N GLY A 12 15.66 -16.74 9.37
CA GLY A 12 14.41 -16.43 8.72
C GLY A 12 14.56 -15.36 7.64
N ARG A 13 13.88 -15.52 6.50
CA ARG A 13 13.76 -14.48 5.47
C ARG A 13 12.60 -13.55 5.81
N VAL A 14 12.79 -12.25 5.59
CA VAL A 14 11.77 -11.23 5.83
C VAL A 14 11.36 -10.62 4.50
N ALA A 15 10.05 -10.48 4.30
CA ALA A 15 9.51 -9.64 3.23
C ALA A 15 8.70 -8.50 3.86
N VAL A 16 8.86 -7.30 3.33
CA VAL A 16 8.16 -6.10 3.78
C VAL A 16 7.39 -5.52 2.61
N LEU A 17 6.08 -5.34 2.76
CA LEU A 17 5.25 -4.65 1.78
C LEU A 17 4.93 -3.24 2.30
N ILE A 18 5.30 -2.23 1.54
CA ILE A 18 4.93 -0.83 1.74
C ILE A 18 3.89 -0.48 0.68
N THR A 19 2.68 -0.13 1.11
CA THR A 19 1.55 0.19 0.24
C THR A 19 0.72 1.34 0.82
N ASP A 20 -0.27 1.80 0.07
CA ASP A 20 -1.25 2.82 0.46
C ASP A 20 -0.62 4.20 0.77
N ILE A 21 0.54 4.45 0.18
CA ILE A 21 1.39 5.64 0.37
C ILE A 21 0.81 6.95 -0.20
N GLY A 22 -0.28 6.86 -1.00
CA GLY A 22 -0.86 8.02 -1.68
C GLY A 22 -1.75 8.90 -0.78
N ASN A 23 -2.19 8.38 0.37
CA ASN A 23 -3.12 9.10 1.25
C ASN A 23 -2.49 10.34 1.88
N ASP A 24 -1.23 10.24 2.29
CA ASP A 24 -0.46 11.30 2.94
C ASP A 24 -0.40 12.58 2.09
N ILE A 25 -0.29 12.42 0.77
CA ILE A 25 -0.34 13.54 -0.18
C ILE A 25 -1.66 14.29 -0.01
N MET A 26 -2.79 13.59 0.05
CA MET A 26 -4.10 14.20 0.20
C MET A 26 -4.34 14.79 1.59
N TYR A 27 -3.62 14.32 2.62
CA TYR A 27 -3.59 14.93 3.95
C TYR A 27 -2.67 16.16 4.05
N GLY A 28 -1.95 16.50 2.97
CA GLY A 28 -1.09 17.68 2.91
C GLY A 28 0.33 17.45 3.42
N VAL A 29 0.76 16.20 3.56
CA VAL A 29 2.18 15.87 3.76
C VAL A 29 2.95 16.26 2.49
N SER A 30 4.07 16.97 2.62
CA SER A 30 4.88 17.35 1.47
C SER A 30 5.52 16.11 0.83
N GLU A 31 5.78 16.16 -0.48
CA GLU A 31 6.46 15.06 -1.17
C GLU A 31 7.84 14.77 -0.57
N THR A 32 8.55 15.80 -0.08
CA THR A 32 9.86 15.63 0.56
C THR A 32 9.75 14.81 1.85
N SER A 33 8.85 15.18 2.75
CA SER A 33 8.67 14.47 4.02
C SER A 33 8.17 13.04 3.81
N LEU A 34 7.32 12.82 2.80
CA LEU A 34 6.88 11.48 2.43
C LEU A 34 8.05 10.64 1.88
N ILE A 35 8.88 11.20 1.00
CA ILE A 35 10.07 10.52 0.47
C ILE A 35 11.05 10.19 1.58
N ASP A 36 11.37 11.13 2.47
CA ASP A 36 12.29 10.91 3.60
C ASP A 36 11.78 9.79 4.54
N CYS A 37 10.47 9.75 4.77
CA CYS A 37 9.83 8.70 5.54
C CYS A 37 9.95 7.34 4.85
N LEU A 38 9.62 7.27 3.55
CA LEU A 38 9.74 6.05 2.76
C LEU A 38 11.18 5.55 2.71
N ASP A 39 12.15 6.44 2.48
CA ASP A 39 13.57 6.14 2.48
C ASP A 39 14.01 5.52 3.82
N THR A 40 13.63 6.17 4.93
CA THR A 40 13.91 5.65 6.27
C THR A 40 13.31 4.26 6.51
N LEU A 41 12.08 4.01 6.05
CA LEU A 41 11.41 2.71 6.20
C LEU A 41 12.09 1.63 5.35
N ILE A 42 12.44 1.95 4.12
CA ILE A 42 13.13 1.05 3.19
C ILE A 42 14.51 0.71 3.75
N GLU A 43 15.31 1.70 4.17
CA GLU A 43 16.64 1.47 4.74
C GLU A 43 16.60 0.61 6.00
N LYS A 44 15.61 0.82 6.87
CA LYS A 44 15.42 -0.03 8.06
C LYS A 44 15.10 -1.47 7.69
N ALA A 45 14.21 -1.68 6.71
CA ALA A 45 13.87 -3.02 6.24
C ALA A 45 15.09 -3.73 5.60
N LEU A 46 15.87 -3.01 4.80
CA LEU A 46 17.08 -3.54 4.18
C LEU A 46 18.16 -3.94 5.20
N ARG A 47 18.25 -3.26 6.35
CA ARG A 47 19.14 -3.67 7.45
C ARG A 47 18.77 -5.04 8.04
N TRP A 48 17.55 -5.51 7.83
CA TRP A 48 17.10 -6.86 8.20
C TRP A 48 17.32 -7.88 7.08
N ASN A 49 18.04 -7.52 6.02
CA ASN A 49 18.19 -8.34 4.81
C ASN A 49 16.83 -8.75 4.23
N ALA A 50 15.85 -7.84 4.30
CA ALA A 50 14.50 -8.09 3.83
C ALA A 50 14.36 -7.81 2.34
N GLU A 51 13.49 -8.58 1.67
CA GLU A 51 12.94 -8.22 0.36
C GLU A 51 11.86 -7.14 0.56
N VAL A 52 12.09 -5.94 0.03
CA VAL A 52 11.19 -4.80 0.21
C VAL A 52 10.35 -4.60 -1.04
N PHE A 53 9.04 -4.70 -0.92
CA PHE A 53 8.08 -4.48 -1.99
C PHE A 53 7.40 -3.13 -1.78
N VAL A 54 7.42 -2.29 -2.79
CA VAL A 54 6.76 -0.99 -2.77
C VAL A 54 5.73 -0.93 -3.89
N THR A 55 4.53 -0.42 -3.59
CA THR A 55 3.53 -0.19 -4.64
C THR A 55 3.62 1.24 -5.15
N SER A 56 3.61 1.41 -6.48
CA SER A 56 3.45 2.75 -7.05
C SER A 56 2.09 3.33 -6.69
N ILE A 57 2.01 4.66 -6.54
CA ILE A 57 0.73 5.36 -6.54
C ILE A 57 0.16 5.24 -7.96
N HIS A 58 -0.84 4.39 -8.12
CA HIS A 58 -1.28 3.95 -9.45
C HIS A 58 -2.15 4.96 -10.19
N VAL A 59 -2.61 6.03 -9.52
CA VAL A 59 -3.39 7.08 -10.16
C VAL A 59 -2.46 8.05 -10.88
N ASP A 60 -2.62 8.21 -12.20
CA ASP A 60 -2.06 9.36 -12.90
C ASP A 60 -3.06 10.51 -12.77
N VAL A 61 -2.84 11.42 -11.81
CA VAL A 61 -3.80 12.51 -11.54
C VAL A 61 -4.08 13.31 -12.80
N SER A 62 -3.07 13.62 -13.61
CA SER A 62 -3.24 14.36 -14.86
C SER A 62 -4.06 13.61 -15.94
N LYS A 63 -3.88 12.30 -16.09
CA LYS A 63 -4.52 11.51 -17.17
C LYS A 63 -5.81 10.82 -16.74
N ASP A 64 -5.85 10.30 -15.51
CA ASP A 64 -6.96 9.50 -14.98
C ASP A 64 -8.02 10.35 -14.29
N LEU A 65 -7.65 11.52 -13.76
CA LEU A 65 -8.54 12.41 -13.02
C LEU A 65 -8.57 13.82 -13.63
N GLY A 66 -9.67 14.18 -14.28
CA GLY A 66 -9.90 15.59 -14.62
C GLY A 66 -10.03 16.46 -13.36
N LYS A 67 -9.76 17.77 -13.47
CA LYS A 67 -9.89 18.73 -12.34
C LYS A 67 -11.25 18.67 -11.64
N THR A 68 -12.34 18.42 -12.39
CA THR A 68 -13.69 18.27 -11.84
C THR A 68 -13.84 17.00 -10.99
N SER A 69 -13.42 15.85 -11.53
CA SER A 69 -13.46 14.56 -10.81
C SER A 69 -12.59 14.61 -9.56
N PHE A 70 -11.40 15.21 -9.66
CA PHE A 70 -10.53 15.42 -8.50
C PHE A 70 -11.22 16.24 -7.40
N ARG A 71 -11.87 17.36 -7.74
CA ARG A 71 -12.60 18.16 -6.74
C ARG A 71 -13.73 17.38 -6.07
N LEU A 72 -14.48 16.59 -6.85
CA LEU A 72 -15.57 15.76 -6.32
C LEU A 72 -15.04 14.67 -5.37
N LEU A 73 -14.05 13.90 -5.81
CA LEU A 73 -13.44 12.84 -5.00
C LEU A 73 -12.78 13.42 -3.75
N LYS A 74 -12.07 14.56 -3.87
CA LYS A 74 -11.51 15.26 -2.71
C LYS A 74 -12.59 15.69 -1.73
N ALA A 75 -13.72 16.23 -2.19
CA ALA A 75 -14.82 16.63 -1.31
C ALA A 75 -15.45 15.45 -0.55
N ILE A 76 -15.46 14.25 -1.13
CA ILE A 76 -16.02 13.04 -0.51
C ILE A 76 -15.02 12.39 0.45
N PHE A 77 -13.79 12.14 -0.01
CA PHE A 77 -12.81 11.34 0.73
C PHE A 77 -11.89 12.17 1.63
N TYR A 78 -11.62 13.43 1.26
CA TYR A 78 -10.69 14.32 1.95
C TYR A 78 -11.28 15.73 2.14
N PRO A 79 -12.46 15.88 2.78
CA PRO A 79 -13.21 17.14 2.82
C PRO A 79 -12.45 18.32 3.46
N LYS A 80 -11.44 18.04 4.30
CA LYS A 80 -10.60 19.04 4.96
C LYS A 80 -9.29 19.32 4.21
N SER A 81 -9.03 18.63 3.10
CA SER A 81 -7.78 18.75 2.37
C SER A 81 -7.70 20.09 1.64
N LEU A 82 -6.63 20.84 1.91
CA LEU A 82 -6.29 22.07 1.20
C LEU A 82 -5.49 21.82 -0.08
N VAL A 83 -5.16 20.55 -0.35
CA VAL A 83 -4.31 20.17 -1.48
C VAL A 83 -5.01 20.51 -2.79
N THR A 84 -4.25 21.15 -3.67
CA THR A 84 -4.70 21.51 -5.01
C THR A 84 -4.44 20.36 -5.99
N TYR A 85 -5.10 20.42 -7.15
CA TYR A 85 -4.91 19.44 -8.22
C TYR A 85 -3.44 19.36 -8.67
N ASP A 86 -2.82 20.50 -8.92
CA ASP A 86 -1.45 20.57 -9.45
C ASP A 86 -0.43 20.11 -8.38
N GLN A 87 -0.70 20.39 -7.10
CA GLN A 87 0.09 19.82 -5.99
C GLN A 87 -0.03 18.30 -5.95
N ALA A 88 -1.25 17.74 -5.98
CA ALA A 88 -1.43 16.29 -5.95
C ALA A 88 -0.74 15.60 -7.13
N ASP A 89 -0.89 16.12 -8.35
CA ASP A 89 -0.26 15.57 -9.55
C ASP A 89 1.27 15.60 -9.48
N SER A 90 1.85 16.74 -9.06
CA SER A 90 3.30 16.87 -8.92
C SER A 90 3.86 15.98 -7.82
N SER A 91 3.23 15.92 -6.64
CA SER A 91 3.65 15.05 -5.54
C SER A 91 3.59 13.56 -5.94
N VAL A 92 2.52 13.12 -6.61
CA VAL A 92 2.40 11.73 -7.09
C VAL A 92 3.52 11.38 -8.07
N LYS A 93 3.78 12.24 -9.05
CA LYS A 93 4.86 12.03 -10.03
C LYS A 93 6.22 11.95 -9.34
N ARG A 94 6.48 12.85 -8.39
CA ARG A 94 7.76 12.90 -7.68
C ARG A 94 8.00 11.68 -6.80
N VAL A 95 6.98 11.23 -6.06
CA VAL A 95 7.06 10.02 -5.23
C VAL A 95 7.25 8.77 -6.09
N ASN A 96 6.47 8.62 -7.16
CA ASN A 96 6.62 7.47 -8.06
C ASN A 96 8.00 7.44 -8.75
N GLN A 97 8.51 8.61 -9.15
CA GLN A 97 9.88 8.71 -9.69
C GLN A 97 10.91 8.25 -8.67
N TYR A 98 10.82 8.72 -7.42
CA TYR A 98 11.70 8.29 -6.34
C TYR A 98 11.65 6.77 -6.13
N LEU A 99 10.46 6.16 -6.10
CA LEU A 99 10.33 4.71 -5.92
C LEU A 99 10.95 3.91 -7.07
N GLN A 100 10.81 4.39 -8.30
CA GLN A 100 11.47 3.80 -9.46
C GLN A 100 12.99 3.89 -9.32
N GLU A 101 13.52 5.08 -9.04
CA GLU A 101 14.96 5.29 -8.82
C GLU A 101 15.50 4.41 -7.69
N LYS A 102 14.76 4.26 -6.59
CA LYS A 102 15.16 3.44 -5.44
C LYS A 102 15.19 1.95 -5.78
N SER A 103 14.22 1.47 -6.55
CA SER A 103 14.17 0.07 -7.03
C SER A 103 15.28 -0.22 -8.03
N ASP A 104 15.56 0.70 -8.96
CA ASP A 104 16.63 0.54 -9.94
C ASP A 104 18.03 0.51 -9.29
N GLN A 105 18.20 1.17 -8.15
CA GLN A 105 19.48 1.27 -7.42
C GLN A 105 19.69 0.15 -6.41
N ASN A 106 18.67 -0.64 -6.06
CA ASN A 106 18.74 -1.62 -4.99
C ASN A 106 18.00 -2.91 -5.35
N GLU A 107 18.76 -3.99 -5.54
CA GLU A 107 18.22 -5.30 -5.92
C GLU A 107 17.24 -5.90 -4.89
N GLY A 108 17.31 -5.47 -3.63
CA GLY A 108 16.39 -5.87 -2.56
C GLY A 108 15.11 -5.02 -2.51
N VAL A 109 14.92 -4.07 -3.42
CA VAL A 109 13.73 -3.21 -3.50
C VAL A 109 13.00 -3.46 -4.81
N HIS A 110 11.76 -3.96 -4.69
CA HIS A 110 10.91 -4.38 -5.80
C HIS A 110 9.74 -3.41 -5.97
N LEU A 111 9.75 -2.63 -7.05
CA LEU A 111 8.61 -1.78 -7.40
C LEU A 111 7.53 -2.58 -8.13
N LEU A 112 6.37 -2.74 -7.47
CA LEU A 112 5.20 -3.40 -8.04
C LEU A 112 4.44 -2.45 -8.96
N SER A 113 4.56 -2.69 -10.26
CA SER A 113 3.95 -1.88 -11.33
C SER A 113 2.65 -2.50 -11.86
N GLY A 114 1.95 -1.78 -12.76
CA GLY A 114 0.75 -2.30 -13.43
C GLY A 114 -0.51 -2.41 -12.57
N LEU A 115 -0.44 -2.06 -11.28
CA LEU A 115 -1.57 -2.14 -10.34
C LEU A 115 -2.78 -1.28 -10.75
N GLY A 116 -2.57 -0.24 -11.56
CA GLY A 116 -3.63 0.59 -12.12
C GLY A 116 -4.65 -0.17 -12.99
N ALA A 117 -4.27 -1.33 -13.56
CA ALA A 117 -5.20 -2.19 -14.30
C ALA A 117 -6.35 -2.75 -13.43
N TYR A 118 -6.14 -2.75 -12.11
CA TYR A 118 -7.08 -3.23 -11.11
C TYR A 118 -7.91 -2.13 -10.46
N SER A 119 -7.68 -0.86 -10.80
CA SER A 119 -8.39 0.27 -10.21
C SER A 119 -9.89 0.28 -10.50
N GLY A 120 -10.64 0.79 -9.53
CA GLY A 120 -12.06 1.05 -9.62
C GLY A 120 -12.36 2.32 -10.42
N MET A 121 -13.63 2.73 -10.39
CA MET A 121 -14.07 3.92 -11.11
C MET A 121 -13.49 5.22 -10.55
N ASP A 122 -13.18 5.25 -9.24
CA ASP A 122 -12.53 6.38 -8.59
C ASP A 122 -11.06 6.54 -8.95
N LYS A 123 -10.46 5.53 -9.62
CA LYS A 123 -9.04 5.45 -10.01
C LYS A 123 -8.04 5.50 -8.84
N ILE A 124 -8.52 5.55 -7.60
CA ILE A 124 -7.74 5.68 -6.37
C ILE A 124 -7.69 4.33 -5.63
N HIS A 125 -8.77 3.56 -5.67
CA HIS A 125 -8.86 2.26 -5.01
C HIS A 125 -8.90 1.13 -6.04
N PHE A 126 -8.49 -0.07 -5.63
CA PHE A 126 -8.79 -1.26 -6.44
C PHE A 126 -10.30 -1.50 -6.49
N SER A 127 -10.77 -1.91 -7.67
CA SER A 127 -12.15 -2.33 -7.84
C SER A 127 -12.45 -3.48 -6.89
N MET A 128 -13.61 -3.46 -6.22
CA MET A 128 -14.03 -4.58 -5.36
C MET A 128 -13.96 -5.93 -6.10
N TRP A 129 -14.26 -5.94 -7.40
CA TRP A 129 -14.23 -7.13 -8.24
C TRP A 129 -12.82 -7.54 -8.68
N LYS A 130 -11.86 -6.61 -8.71
CA LYS A 130 -10.48 -6.88 -9.13
C LYS A 130 -9.49 -6.94 -7.97
N SER A 131 -9.90 -6.56 -6.76
CA SER A 131 -9.05 -6.52 -5.56
C SER A 131 -8.41 -7.88 -5.28
N HIS A 132 -9.17 -8.98 -5.39
CA HIS A 132 -8.61 -10.33 -5.25
C HIS A 132 -7.49 -10.64 -6.27
N ILE A 133 -7.58 -10.10 -7.49
CA ILE A 133 -6.58 -10.27 -8.54
C ILE A 133 -5.35 -9.41 -8.22
N ALA A 134 -5.56 -8.15 -7.81
CA ALA A 134 -4.48 -7.25 -7.40
C ALA A 134 -3.67 -7.84 -6.25
N TRP A 135 -4.34 -8.32 -5.20
CA TRP A 135 -3.67 -8.96 -4.06
C TRP A 135 -3.05 -10.31 -4.41
N SER A 136 -3.62 -11.06 -5.36
CA SER A 136 -2.96 -12.27 -5.89
C SER A 136 -1.67 -11.91 -6.61
N TYR A 137 -1.67 -10.85 -7.40
CA TYR A 137 -0.49 -10.37 -8.10
C TYR A 137 0.60 -9.96 -7.09
N VAL A 138 0.27 -9.09 -6.13
CA VAL A 138 1.21 -8.66 -5.06
C VAL A 138 1.77 -9.86 -4.30
N ALA A 139 0.91 -10.78 -3.85
CA ALA A 139 1.35 -11.96 -3.11
C ALA A 139 2.26 -12.87 -3.95
N ASN A 140 1.96 -13.03 -5.25
CA ASN A 140 2.78 -13.86 -6.13
C ASN A 140 4.15 -13.25 -6.35
N GLU A 141 4.25 -11.94 -6.59
CA GLU A 141 5.54 -11.24 -6.74
C GLU A 141 6.38 -11.40 -5.46
N MET A 142 5.75 -11.30 -4.28
CA MET A 142 6.40 -11.52 -3.00
C MET A 142 6.92 -12.95 -2.83
N LEU A 143 6.10 -13.94 -3.14
CA LEU A 143 6.49 -15.35 -3.04
C LEU A 143 7.61 -15.70 -4.02
N LEU A 144 7.56 -15.17 -5.24
CA LEU A 144 8.59 -15.42 -6.25
C LEU A 144 9.96 -14.87 -5.85
N ALA A 145 10.05 -13.66 -5.30
CA ALA A 145 11.34 -13.14 -4.83
C ALA A 145 11.87 -13.92 -3.61
N LEU A 146 10.98 -14.59 -2.87
CA LEU A 146 11.34 -15.49 -1.78
C LEU A 146 11.61 -16.94 -2.24
N ASP A 147 11.66 -17.20 -3.55
CA ASP A 147 11.85 -18.53 -4.16
C ASP A 147 10.76 -19.54 -3.77
N VAL A 148 9.57 -19.04 -3.42
CA VAL A 148 8.40 -19.85 -3.06
C VAL A 148 7.46 -19.94 -4.25
N VAL A 149 7.11 -21.17 -4.64
CA VAL A 149 6.14 -21.40 -5.72
C VAL A 149 4.75 -20.91 -5.29
N PRO A 150 4.11 -19.99 -6.04
CA PRO A 150 2.79 -19.51 -5.67
C PRO A 150 1.72 -20.61 -5.70
N ALA A 151 0.91 -20.70 -4.65
CA ALA A 151 -0.12 -21.73 -4.49
C ALA A 151 -1.38 -21.54 -5.37
N GLY A 152 -1.44 -20.44 -6.15
CA GLY A 152 -2.56 -20.10 -7.02
C GLY A 152 -3.14 -18.70 -6.75
N LYS A 153 -4.23 -18.35 -7.44
CA LYS A 153 -4.90 -17.05 -7.29
C LYS A 153 -5.84 -17.07 -6.09
N ILE A 154 -5.88 -15.99 -5.33
CA ILE A 154 -6.87 -15.75 -4.27
C ILE A 154 -8.26 -15.73 -4.92
N GLY A 155 -9.14 -16.64 -4.54
CA GLY A 155 -10.50 -16.68 -5.06
C GLY A 155 -11.37 -15.52 -4.54
N LEU A 156 -12.36 -15.11 -5.34
CA LEU A 156 -13.38 -14.12 -4.93
C LEU A 156 -14.04 -14.49 -3.59
N GLY A 157 -14.34 -15.77 -3.38
CA GLY A 157 -14.95 -16.26 -2.13
C GLY A 157 -14.09 -16.00 -0.89
N SER A 158 -12.77 -16.16 -0.99
CA SER A 158 -11.84 -15.92 0.13
C SER A 158 -11.77 -14.44 0.51
N VAL A 159 -11.84 -13.54 -0.48
CA VAL A 159 -11.90 -12.09 -0.22
C VAL A 159 -13.22 -11.69 0.43
N VAL A 160 -14.35 -12.24 -0.01
CA VAL A 160 -15.67 -12.00 0.61
C VAL A 160 -15.69 -12.51 2.06
N ILE A 161 -15.18 -13.72 2.31
CA ILE A 161 -15.08 -14.27 3.67
C ILE A 161 -14.20 -13.38 4.57
N SER A 162 -13.05 -12.94 4.06
CA SER A 162 -12.15 -12.04 4.79
C SER A 162 -12.81 -10.68 5.09
N LEU A 163 -13.49 -10.07 4.10
CA LEU A 163 -14.22 -8.82 4.26
C LEU A 163 -15.36 -8.96 5.29
N CYS A 164 -16.16 -10.01 5.20
CA CYS A 164 -17.23 -10.28 6.17
C CYS A 164 -16.66 -10.52 7.58
N GLY A 165 -15.55 -11.26 7.70
CA GLY A 165 -14.86 -11.49 8.96
C GLY A 165 -14.35 -10.20 9.59
N ASN A 166 -13.69 -9.35 8.81
CA ASN A 166 -13.19 -8.06 9.27
C ASN A 166 -14.31 -7.06 9.58
N LEU A 167 -15.38 -7.03 8.78
CA LEU A 167 -16.54 -6.18 9.05
C LEU A 167 -17.25 -6.60 10.34
N LYS A 168 -17.45 -7.91 10.54
CA LYS A 168 -17.98 -8.45 11.80
C LYS A 168 -17.07 -8.07 12.97
N ARG A 169 -15.74 -8.16 12.80
CA ARG A 169 -14.77 -7.77 13.83
C ARG A 169 -14.84 -6.27 14.16
N LEU A 170 -14.89 -5.40 13.16
CA LEU A 170 -15.04 -3.95 13.31
C LEU A 170 -16.32 -3.58 14.07
N ILE A 171 -17.45 -4.18 13.68
CA ILE A 171 -18.75 -3.92 14.33
C ILE A 171 -18.72 -4.41 15.79
N VAL A 172 -18.26 -5.64 16.02
CA VAL A 172 -18.28 -6.25 17.36
C VAL A 172 -17.24 -5.65 18.30
N SER A 173 -16.01 -5.42 17.82
CA SER A 173 -14.88 -4.96 18.64
C SER A 173 -14.81 -3.44 18.76
N ASP A 174 -15.01 -2.70 17.67
CA ASP A 174 -14.72 -1.26 17.64
C ASP A 174 -15.97 -0.40 17.84
N MET A 175 -17.09 -0.78 17.23
CA MET A 175 -18.34 -0.02 17.36
C MET A 175 -19.15 -0.40 18.59
N LEU A 176 -19.26 -1.71 18.86
CA LEU A 176 -20.06 -2.22 19.98
C LEU A 176 -19.23 -2.51 21.24
N ARG A 177 -17.89 -2.46 21.17
CA ARG A 177 -16.95 -2.74 22.29
C ARG A 177 -17.23 -4.06 23.03
N ILE A 178 -17.81 -5.06 22.35
CA ILE A 178 -18.19 -6.33 22.96
C ILE A 178 -16.95 -7.16 23.32
N ILE A 179 -15.85 -6.97 22.59
CA ILE A 179 -14.56 -7.61 22.86
C ILE A 179 -13.57 -6.53 23.35
N LYS A 180 -13.04 -6.69 24.57
CA LYS A 180 -11.96 -5.84 25.10
C LYS A 180 -10.68 -6.10 24.29
N LYS A 181 -10.13 -5.07 23.63
CA LYS A 181 -8.80 -5.15 23.02
C LYS A 181 -7.77 -5.51 24.10
N SER A 182 -6.89 -6.49 23.84
CA SER A 182 -5.76 -6.76 24.72
C SER A 182 -4.78 -5.58 24.69
N LYS A 183 -4.02 -5.38 25.76
CA LYS A 183 -3.08 -4.25 25.91
C LYS A 183 -1.93 -4.27 24.90
N ASP A 184 -1.72 -5.38 24.20
CA ASP A 184 -0.61 -5.57 23.25
C ASP A 184 -0.97 -5.11 21.83
N PHE A 185 -2.05 -4.36 21.68
CA PHE A 185 -2.53 -3.89 20.38
C PHE A 185 -2.05 -2.47 20.06
N PHE A 186 -0.77 -2.17 20.34
CA PHE A 186 0.06 -1.09 19.75
C PHE A 186 1.53 -1.42 19.94
#